data_AF-A0A2M8HPN7-F1
#
_entry.id   AF-A0A2M8HPN7-F1
#
_cell.length_a   1.000
_cell.length_b   1.000
_cell.length_c   1.000
_cell.angle_alpha   90.00
_cell.angle_beta   90.00
_cell.angle_gamma   90.00
#
_symmetry.space_group_name_H-M   'P 1'
#
loop_
_entity.id
_entity.type
_entity.pdbx_description
1 polymer ?
#
loop_
_entity_poly.entity_id
_entity_poly.type
_entity_poly.pdbx_seq_one_letter_code
_entity_poly.pdbx_strand_id
1 'polypeptide(L)'
;MEFITLEKMRGYPMKETKIQLIDFLTKTADRLESGADYSWGHLGKCNCGHLIQTITQFSPDYIHRIALHPTGEWTELANDYCPTTGIEMNSLIESLLNAGLSQDEIRYLEHLDDPKILKRLPDNRNFLERNNKNDAILYFRIWADILKEQEIVSSEHSNILGSKLFKEANIQFVSSEELVES
;
A
#
# COMPACT_ATOMS: atom_id res chain seq x y z
N MET A 1 -12.85 8.03 17.44
CA MET A 1 -12.08 7.46 16.31
C MET A 1 -10.94 6.69 16.95
N GLU A 2 -11.00 5.36 16.97
CA GLU A 2 -9.94 4.53 17.55
C GLU A 2 -8.73 4.53 16.61
N PHE A 3 -7.59 4.99 17.11
CA PHE A 3 -6.31 4.85 16.42
C PHE A 3 -5.90 3.37 16.49
N ILE A 4 -5.64 2.75 15.34
CA ILE A 4 -5.06 1.41 15.29
C ILE A 4 -3.59 1.56 15.69
N THR A 5 -3.21 1.01 16.84
CA THR A 5 -1.81 1.00 17.30
C THR A 5 -0.98 0.04 16.47
N LEU A 6 0.30 0.35 16.26
CA LEU A 6 1.25 -0.46 15.47
C LEU A 6 1.32 -1.94 15.93
N GLU A 7 1.10 -2.21 17.22
CA GLU A 7 1.02 -3.57 17.76
C GLU A 7 -0.14 -4.41 17.19
N LYS A 8 -1.26 -3.78 16.82
CA LYS A 8 -2.42 -4.49 16.25
C LYS A 8 -2.21 -4.96 14.80
N MET A 9 -1.22 -4.41 14.08
CA MET A 9 -0.95 -4.77 12.67
C MET A 9 -0.09 -6.04 12.51
N ARG A 10 0.59 -6.49 13.57
CA ARG A 10 1.59 -7.57 13.51
C ARG A 10 1.03 -8.98 13.27
N GLY A 11 -0.29 -9.13 13.11
CA GLY A 11 -0.99 -10.40 12.86
C GLY A 11 -2.08 -10.34 11.78
N TYR A 12 -2.09 -9.30 10.94
CA TYR A 12 -3.13 -9.11 9.92
C TYR A 12 -2.90 -10.01 8.69
N PRO A 13 -3.93 -10.71 8.17
CA PRO A 13 -3.79 -11.53 6.98
C PRO A 13 -3.44 -10.68 5.75
N MET A 14 -2.54 -11.18 4.90
CA MET A 14 -2.02 -10.54 3.68
C MET A 14 -3.07 -9.93 2.72
N LYS A 15 -4.30 -10.48 2.72
CA LYS A 15 -5.40 -9.94 1.90
C LYS A 15 -5.93 -8.61 2.47
N GLU A 16 -5.92 -8.49 3.78
CA GLU A 16 -6.44 -7.33 4.49
C GLU A 16 -5.47 -6.15 4.42
N THR A 17 -4.15 -6.42 4.35
CA THR A 17 -3.12 -5.38 4.14
C THR A 17 -3.17 -4.77 2.74
N LYS A 18 -3.45 -5.53 1.69
CA LYS A 18 -3.62 -4.97 0.33
C LYS A 18 -4.82 -4.04 0.20
N ILE A 19 -5.96 -4.40 0.81
CA ILE A 19 -7.16 -3.54 0.84
C ILE A 19 -6.85 -2.23 1.58
N GLN A 20 -6.12 -2.31 2.70
CA GLN A 20 -5.65 -1.13 3.42
C GLN A 20 -4.72 -0.27 2.56
N LEU A 21 -3.77 -0.87 1.83
CA LEU A 21 -2.88 -0.13 0.95
C LEU A 21 -3.65 0.62 -0.15
N ILE A 22 -4.63 -0.04 -0.78
CA ILE A 22 -5.51 0.61 -1.79
C ILE A 22 -6.18 1.86 -1.21
N ASP A 23 -6.71 1.77 0.01
CA ASP A 23 -7.35 2.89 0.70
C ASP A 23 -6.34 4.01 1.02
N PHE A 24 -5.16 3.66 1.54
CA PHE A 24 -4.10 4.64 1.81
C PHE A 24 -3.62 5.37 0.55
N LEU A 25 -3.40 4.65 -0.55
CA LEU A 25 -2.99 5.25 -1.83
C LEU A 25 -4.09 6.20 -2.35
N THR A 26 -5.34 5.77 -2.31
CA THR A 26 -6.50 6.57 -2.76
C THR A 26 -6.64 7.85 -1.94
N LYS A 27 -6.63 7.74 -0.61
CA LYS A 27 -6.70 8.90 0.29
C LYS A 27 -5.52 9.85 0.15
N THR A 28 -4.32 9.31 -0.11
CA THR A 28 -3.13 10.14 -0.35
C THR A 28 -3.29 10.98 -1.61
N ALA A 29 -3.78 10.37 -2.70
CA ALA A 29 -4.09 11.09 -3.93
C ALA A 29 -5.18 12.16 -3.70
N ASP A 30 -6.29 11.82 -3.01
CA ASP A 30 -7.38 12.77 -2.71
C ASP A 30 -6.86 14.00 -1.94
N ARG A 31 -5.99 13.80 -0.95
CA ARG A 31 -5.39 14.90 -0.15
C ARG A 31 -4.52 15.81 -1.00
N LEU A 32 -3.71 15.25 -1.91
CA LEU A 32 -2.85 16.01 -2.81
C LEU A 32 -3.66 16.81 -3.84
N GLU A 33 -4.72 16.21 -4.40
CA GLU A 33 -5.69 16.87 -5.29
C GLU A 33 -6.41 18.02 -4.57
N SER A 34 -6.75 17.83 -3.29
CA SER A 34 -7.40 18.83 -2.44
C SER A 34 -6.48 19.99 -2.01
N GLY A 35 -5.22 20.01 -2.47
CA GLY A 35 -4.33 21.14 -2.28
C GLY A 35 -3.30 20.99 -1.16
N ALA A 36 -3.02 19.77 -0.69
CA ALA A 36 -1.93 19.56 0.26
C ALA A 36 -0.58 20.05 -0.30
N ASP A 37 0.22 20.67 0.57
CA ASP A 37 1.58 21.14 0.25
C ASP A 37 2.46 19.98 -0.22
N TYR A 38 3.17 20.18 -1.31
CA TYR A 38 4.04 19.18 -1.91
C TYR A 38 5.42 19.77 -2.16
N SER A 39 6.47 19.05 -1.73
CA SER A 39 7.86 19.44 -1.98
C SER A 39 8.77 18.23 -1.83
N TRP A 40 9.46 17.86 -2.91
CA TRP A 40 10.40 16.74 -2.90
C TRP A 40 11.49 16.87 -1.83
N GLY A 41 12.09 18.06 -1.70
CA GLY A 41 13.18 18.31 -0.75
C GLY A 41 12.79 18.31 0.72
N HIS A 42 11.51 18.09 1.04
CA HIS A 42 11.02 18.02 2.41
C HIS A 42 10.48 16.61 2.65
N LEU A 43 11.18 15.80 3.46
CA LEU A 43 10.87 14.38 3.68
C LEU A 43 9.43 14.11 4.11
N GLY A 44 8.78 15.04 4.82
CA GLY A 44 7.37 14.93 5.17
C GLY A 44 6.39 15.32 4.06
N LYS A 45 6.81 16.00 2.98
CA LYS A 45 5.96 16.55 1.90
C LYS A 45 6.29 15.98 0.52
N CYS A 46 7.20 15.02 0.41
CA CYS A 46 7.52 14.28 -0.81
C CYS A 46 6.60 13.04 -0.96
N ASN A 47 6.86 12.20 -1.96
CA ASN A 47 6.00 11.05 -2.31
C ASN A 47 5.79 10.08 -1.14
N CYS A 48 6.87 9.53 -0.59
CA CYS A 48 6.78 8.63 0.58
C CYS A 48 6.25 9.36 1.81
N GLY A 49 6.67 10.61 2.02
CA GLY A 49 6.21 11.44 3.14
C GLY A 49 4.69 11.61 3.18
N HIS A 50 4.06 11.85 2.03
CA HIS A 50 2.60 11.96 1.94
C HIS A 50 1.88 10.65 2.24
N LEU A 51 2.42 9.52 1.78
CA LEU A 51 1.85 8.21 2.11
C LEU A 51 1.97 7.92 3.62
N ILE A 52 3.12 8.22 4.22
CA ILE A 52 3.35 8.10 5.67
C ILE A 52 2.37 8.96 6.46
N GLN A 53 2.14 10.22 6.05
CA GLN A 53 1.14 11.07 6.69
C GLN A 53 -0.25 10.41 6.66
N THR A 54 -0.63 9.78 5.55
CA THR A 54 -1.95 9.12 5.44
C THR A 54 -2.04 7.88 6.34
N ILE A 55 -0.98 7.07 6.42
CA ILE A 55 -0.92 5.85 7.25
C ILE A 55 -0.91 6.21 8.74
N THR A 56 -0.07 7.16 9.14
CA THR A 56 0.25 7.44 10.55
C THR A 56 -0.51 8.63 11.14
N GLN A 57 -1.05 9.51 10.28
CA GLN A 57 -1.61 10.82 10.65
C GLN A 57 -0.59 11.78 11.27
N PHE A 58 0.71 11.49 11.17
CA PHE A 58 1.75 12.41 11.61
C PHE A 58 1.82 13.66 10.74
N SER A 59 2.17 14.78 11.36
CA SER A 59 2.39 16.04 10.63
C SER A 59 3.62 15.94 9.71
N PRO A 60 3.63 16.67 8.58
CA PRO A 60 4.81 16.74 7.70
C PRO A 60 6.09 17.14 8.44
N ASP A 61 6.00 18.12 9.35
CA ASP A 61 7.17 18.64 10.08
C ASP A 61 7.73 17.60 11.05
N TYR A 62 6.84 16.84 11.70
CA TYR A 62 7.26 15.72 12.55
C TYR A 62 7.99 14.66 11.74
N ILE A 63 7.40 14.22 10.62
CA ILE A 63 8.02 13.23 9.72
C ILE A 63 9.38 13.72 9.24
N HIS A 64 9.45 14.98 8.79
CA HIS A 64 10.70 15.55 8.30
C HIS A 64 11.79 15.59 9.37
N ARG A 65 11.45 15.98 10.60
CA ARG A 65 12.39 16.05 11.71
C ARG A 65 12.98 14.68 12.05
N ILE A 66 12.15 13.64 12.13
CA ILE A 66 12.60 12.32 12.56
C ILE A 66 13.22 11.49 11.43
N ALA A 67 12.85 11.77 10.17
CA ALA A 67 13.46 11.16 8.99
C ALA A 67 14.74 11.89 8.56
N LEU A 68 15.11 13.00 9.21
CA LEU A 68 16.28 13.78 8.83
C LEU A 68 17.54 12.94 8.98
N HIS A 69 18.11 12.57 7.84
CA HIS A 69 19.28 11.72 7.71
C HIS A 69 20.26 12.36 6.73
N PRO A 70 21.59 12.12 6.83
CA PRO A 70 22.57 12.74 5.95
C PRO A 70 22.31 12.55 4.45
N THR A 71 21.67 11.45 4.06
CA THR A 71 21.30 11.16 2.67
C THR A 71 20.03 11.88 2.22
N GLY A 72 19.07 12.09 3.13
CA GLY A 72 17.82 12.79 2.84
C GLY A 72 16.87 12.08 1.86
N GLU A 73 17.04 10.78 1.64
CA GLU A 73 16.26 9.99 0.68
C GLU A 73 15.69 8.71 1.32
N TRP A 74 14.43 8.41 1.02
CA TRP A 74 13.69 7.29 1.60
C TRP A 74 14.24 5.92 1.21
N THR A 75 14.87 5.81 0.04
CA THR A 75 15.57 4.62 -0.46
C THR A 75 16.69 4.25 0.51
N GLU A 76 17.52 5.22 0.89
CA GLU A 76 18.60 5.00 1.85
C GLU A 76 18.04 4.68 3.24
N LEU A 77 17.00 5.39 3.68
CA LEU A 77 16.33 5.09 4.95
C LEU A 77 15.75 3.67 5.00
N ALA A 78 15.20 3.19 3.89
CA ALA A 78 14.66 1.84 3.77
C ALA A 78 15.76 0.77 3.76
N ASN A 79 16.93 1.07 3.17
CA ASN A 79 18.09 0.19 3.16
C ASN A 79 18.76 0.10 4.54
N ASP A 80 18.84 1.22 5.26
CA ASP A 80 19.44 1.32 6.60
C ASP A 80 18.50 0.80 7.72
N TYR A 81 17.26 0.46 7.37
CA TYR A 81 16.26 -0.01 8.33
C TYR A 81 16.70 -1.30 9.03
N CYS A 82 16.71 -1.24 10.37
CA CYS A 82 16.97 -2.39 11.22
C CYS A 82 15.97 -2.43 12.38
N PRO A 83 15.11 -3.46 12.50
CA PRO A 83 14.02 -3.51 13.48
C PRO A 83 14.48 -3.54 14.95
N THR A 84 15.77 -3.74 15.22
CA THR A 84 16.30 -3.93 16.57
C THR A 84 16.99 -2.69 17.14
N THR A 85 17.25 -1.66 16.34
CA THR A 85 18.06 -0.51 16.77
C THR A 85 17.27 0.53 17.58
N GLY A 86 15.94 0.39 17.69
CA GLY A 86 15.08 1.22 18.55
C GLY A 86 15.00 2.70 18.15
N ILE A 87 15.42 3.06 16.93
CA ILE A 87 15.46 4.44 16.45
C ILE A 87 14.06 4.87 16.00
N GLU A 88 13.61 6.08 16.35
CA GLU A 88 12.28 6.59 15.99
C GLU A 88 11.99 6.55 14.48
N MET A 89 13.01 6.79 13.65
CA MET A 89 12.94 6.67 12.19
C MET A 89 12.47 5.28 11.72
N ASN A 90 12.87 4.21 12.42
CA ASN A 90 12.45 2.86 12.08
C ASN A 90 10.94 2.72 12.10
N SER A 91 10.25 3.45 13.00
CA SER A 91 8.79 3.43 13.07
C SER A 91 8.12 3.95 11.79
N LEU A 92 8.78 4.85 11.05
CA LEU A 92 8.28 5.34 9.76
C LEU A 92 8.42 4.30 8.66
N ILE A 93 9.58 3.66 8.56
CA ILE A 93 9.78 2.56 7.60
C ILE A 93 8.88 1.38 7.94
N GLU A 94 8.77 1.01 9.22
CA GLU A 94 7.83 0.00 9.71
C GLU A 94 6.38 0.31 9.32
N SER A 95 5.96 1.58 9.36
CA SER A 95 4.60 1.96 8.96
C SER A 95 4.34 1.64 7.48
N LEU A 96 5.32 1.85 6.60
CA LEU A 96 5.22 1.52 5.18
C LEU A 96 5.23 0.00 4.96
N LEU A 97 6.13 -0.72 5.64
CA LEU A 97 6.22 -2.17 5.56
C LEU A 97 4.94 -2.85 6.07
N ASN A 98 4.40 -2.38 7.19
CA ASN A 98 3.14 -2.88 7.77
C ASN A 98 1.93 -2.54 6.91
N ALA A 99 1.97 -1.42 6.17
CA ALA A 99 0.98 -1.09 5.16
C ALA A 99 1.07 -2.00 3.91
N GLY A 100 2.08 -2.87 3.83
CA GLY A 100 2.23 -3.88 2.78
C GLY A 100 3.21 -3.53 1.67
N LEU A 101 4.00 -2.45 1.81
CA LEU A 101 5.07 -2.13 0.86
C LEU A 101 6.30 -3.00 1.12
N SER A 102 7.00 -3.36 0.07
CA SER A 102 8.39 -3.83 0.11
C SER A 102 9.38 -2.66 0.10
N GLN A 103 10.65 -2.92 0.48
CA GLN A 103 11.72 -1.91 0.37
C GLN A 103 11.88 -1.38 -1.07
N ASP A 104 11.80 -2.27 -2.06
CA ASP A 104 11.86 -1.87 -3.48
C ASP A 104 10.71 -0.93 -3.85
N GLU A 105 9.49 -1.19 -3.36
CA GLU A 105 8.33 -0.31 -3.60
C GLU A 105 8.47 1.04 -2.89
N ILE A 106 9.16 1.12 -1.75
CA ILE A 106 9.48 2.42 -1.13
C ILE A 106 10.42 3.22 -2.04
N ARG A 107 11.44 2.56 -2.61
CA ARG A 107 12.37 3.17 -3.58
C ARG A 107 11.67 3.60 -4.87
N TYR A 108 10.77 2.76 -5.41
CA TYR A 108 10.00 3.13 -6.59
C TYR A 108 9.02 4.27 -6.32
N LEU A 109 8.37 4.28 -5.15
CA LEU A 109 7.46 5.35 -4.74
C LEU A 109 8.21 6.67 -4.58
N GLU A 110 9.41 6.63 -4.03
CA GLU A 110 10.28 7.78 -3.99
C GLU A 110 10.40 8.33 -5.41
N HIS A 111 10.99 7.59 -6.35
CA HIS A 111 11.32 8.15 -7.67
C HIS A 111 10.17 8.18 -8.69
N LEU A 112 8.98 7.68 -8.35
CA LEU A 112 7.83 7.49 -9.24
C LEU A 112 8.14 6.63 -10.48
N ASP A 113 8.93 5.56 -10.30
CA ASP A 113 9.52 4.83 -11.41
C ASP A 113 9.29 3.31 -11.39
N ASP A 114 8.27 2.80 -10.67
CA ASP A 114 7.88 1.38 -10.78
C ASP A 114 7.51 1.05 -12.25
N PRO A 115 8.22 0.11 -12.89
CA PRO A 115 7.94 -0.29 -14.27
C PRO A 115 6.50 -0.77 -14.52
N LYS A 116 5.83 -1.35 -13.52
CA LYS A 116 4.44 -1.80 -13.60
C LYS A 116 3.48 -0.62 -13.71
N ILE A 117 3.77 0.47 -12.99
CA ILE A 117 2.96 1.69 -13.00
C ILE A 117 3.25 2.49 -14.27
N LEU A 118 4.52 2.67 -14.63
CA LEU A 118 4.91 3.40 -15.85
C LEU A 118 4.27 2.82 -17.12
N LYS A 119 4.10 1.50 -17.20
CA LYS A 119 3.43 0.82 -18.33
C LYS A 119 1.94 1.17 -18.48
N ARG A 120 1.32 1.77 -17.47
CA ARG A 120 -0.11 2.13 -17.47
C ARG A 120 -0.35 3.63 -17.63
N LEU A 121 0.69 4.42 -17.85
CA LEU A 121 0.54 5.85 -18.08
C LEU A 121 -0.31 6.14 -19.34
N PRO A 122 -1.15 7.18 -19.32
CA PRO A 122 -1.91 7.60 -20.49
C PRO A 122 -1.02 8.25 -21.56
N ASP A 123 -1.55 8.37 -22.78
CA ASP A 123 -1.05 9.25 -23.85
C ASP A 123 0.41 9.04 -24.30
N ASN A 124 0.89 7.79 -24.28
CA ASN A 124 2.28 7.43 -24.64
C ASN A 124 3.35 8.12 -23.78
N ARG A 125 2.99 8.55 -22.57
CA ARG A 125 3.95 9.09 -21.61
C ARG A 125 4.74 7.92 -20.99
N ASN A 126 6.06 8.06 -20.92
CA ASN A 126 6.94 6.96 -20.49
C ASN A 126 7.66 7.23 -19.17
N PHE A 127 7.46 8.40 -18.56
CA PHE A 127 8.12 8.81 -17.33
C PHE A 127 7.24 9.76 -16.51
N LEU A 128 7.54 9.84 -15.23
CA LEU A 128 6.97 10.78 -14.27
C LEU A 128 8.08 11.60 -13.62
N GLU A 129 7.78 12.83 -13.25
CA GLU A 129 8.69 13.72 -12.57
C GLU A 129 8.50 13.61 -11.06
N ARG A 130 9.51 13.10 -10.36
CA ARG A 130 9.44 12.89 -8.90
C ARG A 130 9.18 14.15 -8.06
N ASN A 131 9.41 15.35 -8.60
CA ASN A 131 9.11 16.62 -7.93
C ASN A 131 7.90 17.33 -8.58
N ASN A 132 6.96 16.56 -9.11
CA ASN A 132 5.72 17.06 -9.67
C ASN A 132 4.53 16.44 -8.93
N LYS A 133 3.74 17.30 -8.28
CA LYS A 133 2.58 16.86 -7.48
C LYS A 133 1.55 16.08 -8.31
N ASN A 134 1.28 16.52 -9.55
CA ASN A 134 0.29 15.88 -10.41
C ASN A 134 0.76 14.50 -10.86
N ASP A 135 2.06 14.34 -11.07
CA ASP A 135 2.66 13.05 -11.38
C ASP A 135 2.59 12.09 -10.19
N ALA A 136 2.82 12.59 -8.98
CA ALA A 136 2.63 11.81 -7.75
C ALA A 136 1.18 11.36 -7.58
N ILE A 137 0.21 12.26 -7.79
CA ILE A 137 -1.23 11.93 -7.77
C ILE A 137 -1.53 10.82 -8.78
N LEU A 138 -1.09 10.98 -10.03
CA LEU A 138 -1.32 9.99 -11.08
C LEU A 138 -0.71 8.63 -10.72
N TYR A 139 0.51 8.62 -10.19
CA TYR A 139 1.19 7.41 -9.73
C TYR A 139 0.37 6.68 -8.65
N PHE A 140 -0.09 7.39 -7.62
CA PHE A 140 -0.90 6.81 -6.55
C PHE A 140 -2.22 6.21 -7.07
N ARG A 141 -2.90 6.90 -8.00
CA ARG A 141 -4.15 6.42 -8.62
C ARG A 141 -3.92 5.13 -9.41
N ILE A 142 -2.93 5.12 -10.29
CA ILE A 142 -2.60 3.95 -11.11
C ILE A 142 -2.19 2.77 -10.22
N TRP A 143 -1.39 3.02 -9.18
CA TRP A 143 -1.00 1.97 -8.25
C TRP A 143 -2.21 1.36 -7.53
N ALA A 144 -3.11 2.20 -7.02
CA ALA A 144 -4.32 1.74 -6.36
C ALA A 144 -5.18 0.88 -7.31
N ASP A 145 -5.30 1.27 -8.59
CA ASP A 145 -6.09 0.54 -9.58
C ASP A 145 -5.44 -0.81 -9.96
N ILE A 146 -4.11 -0.86 -10.10
CA ILE A 146 -3.37 -2.13 -10.25
C ILE A 146 -3.69 -3.09 -9.11
N LEU A 147 -3.66 -2.62 -7.87
CA LEU A 147 -3.92 -3.46 -6.70
C LEU A 147 -5.38 -3.92 -6.65
N LYS A 148 -6.35 -3.06 -6.97
CA LYS A 148 -7.78 -3.44 -7.05
C LYS A 148 -8.01 -4.56 -8.06
N GLU A 149 -7.39 -4.48 -9.23
CA GLU A 149 -7.50 -5.52 -10.25
C GLU A 149 -6.90 -6.86 -9.78
N GLN A 150 -5.74 -6.82 -9.10
CA GLN A 150 -5.12 -8.02 -8.54
C GLN A 150 -6.03 -8.70 -7.50
N GLU A 151 -6.74 -7.93 -6.68
CA GLU A 151 -7.69 -8.47 -5.70
C GLU A 151 -8.91 -9.13 -6.37
N ILE A 152 -9.46 -8.53 -7.43
CA ILE A 152 -10.55 -9.12 -8.21
C ILE A 152 -10.12 -10.47 -8.77
N VAL A 153 -8.99 -10.52 -9.46
CA VAL A 153 -8.45 -11.75 -10.07
C VAL A 153 -8.18 -12.83 -9.00
N SER A 154 -7.64 -12.45 -7.85
CA SER A 154 -7.42 -13.39 -6.75
C SER A 154 -8.72 -14.00 -6.23
N SER A 155 -9.76 -13.18 -6.06
CA SER A 155 -11.07 -13.63 -5.59
C SER A 155 -11.75 -14.59 -6.57
N GLU A 156 -11.68 -14.31 -7.88
CA GLU A 156 -12.24 -15.18 -8.92
C GLU A 156 -11.50 -16.51 -9.00
N HIS A 157 -10.17 -16.50 -8.92
CA HIS A 157 -9.36 -17.71 -8.96
C HIS A 157 -9.68 -18.64 -7.77
N SER A 158 -9.80 -18.08 -6.55
CA SER A 158 -10.20 -18.86 -5.37
C SER A 158 -11.59 -19.47 -5.52
N ASN A 159 -12.55 -18.74 -6.10
CA ASN A 159 -13.90 -19.26 -6.35
C ASN A 159 -13.88 -20.40 -7.38
N ILE A 160 -13.07 -20.29 -8.45
CA ILE A 160 -12.92 -21.33 -9.46
C ILE A 160 -12.29 -22.59 -8.86
N LEU A 161 -11.18 -22.46 -8.13
CA LEU A 161 -10.52 -23.59 -7.47
C LEU A 161 -11.45 -24.27 -6.45
N GLY A 162 -12.15 -23.48 -5.63
CA GLY A 162 -13.13 -24.00 -4.68
C GLY A 162 -14.22 -24.80 -5.41
N SER A 163 -14.84 -24.22 -6.45
CA SER A 163 -15.89 -24.90 -7.22
C SER A 163 -15.41 -26.19 -7.91
N LYS A 164 -14.14 -26.22 -8.36
CA LYS A 164 -13.53 -27.40 -8.99
C LYS A 164 -13.25 -28.50 -7.95
N LEU A 165 -12.70 -28.15 -6.79
CA LEU A 165 -12.51 -29.08 -5.67
C LEU A 165 -13.83 -29.64 -5.16
N PHE A 166 -14.90 -28.83 -5.07
CA PHE A 166 -16.23 -29.31 -4.71
C PHE A 166 -16.80 -30.30 -5.74
N LYS A 167 -16.59 -30.06 -7.04
CA LYS A 167 -17.02 -30.98 -8.10
C LYS A 167 -16.22 -32.29 -8.10
N GLU A 168 -14.91 -32.22 -7.84
CA GLU A 168 -14.03 -33.40 -7.81
C GLU A 168 -14.19 -34.23 -6.53
N ALA A 169 -14.58 -33.61 -5.41
CA ALA A 169 -14.80 -34.30 -4.13
C ALA A 169 -16.11 -35.12 -4.07
N ASN A 170 -16.98 -35.06 -5.10
CA ASN A 170 -18.22 -35.84 -5.23
C ASN A 170 -19.07 -35.90 -3.95
N ILE A 171 -19.17 -34.80 -3.22
CA ILE A 171 -19.98 -34.69 -2.01
C ILE A 171 -21.44 -34.56 -2.46
N GLN A 172 -22.18 -35.68 -2.46
CA GLN A 172 -23.63 -35.62 -2.57
C GLN A 172 -24.18 -34.93 -1.32
N PHE A 173 -24.75 -33.75 -1.51
CA PHE A 173 -25.54 -33.08 -0.50
C PHE A 173 -26.82 -33.90 -0.31
N VAL A 174 -26.91 -34.68 0.76
CA VAL A 174 -28.19 -35.27 1.19
C VAL A 174 -28.98 -34.12 1.83
N SER A 175 -29.98 -33.62 1.11
CA SER A 175 -30.95 -32.69 1.68
C SER A 175 -31.69 -33.37 2.83
N SER A 176 -31.84 -32.65 3.93
CA SER A 176 -32.45 -33.11 5.19
C SER A 176 -33.97 -33.30 5.13
N GLU A 177 -34.52 -33.87 4.05
CA GLU A 177 -35.96 -34.07 3.84
C GLU A 177 -36.39 -35.55 3.72
N GLU A 178 -35.49 -36.53 3.87
CA GLU A 178 -35.85 -37.96 3.97
C GLU A 178 -35.46 -38.55 5.35
N LEU A 179 -36.13 -38.13 6.43
CA LEU A 179 -36.15 -38.85 7.71
C LEU A 179 -37.53 -38.76 8.41
N VAL A 180 -38.61 -38.83 7.64
CA VAL A 180 -39.95 -39.13 8.19
C VAL A 180 -40.67 -40.08 7.24
N GLU A 181 -40.39 -41.38 7.36
CA GLU A 181 -41.34 -42.48 7.19
C GLU A 181 -40.61 -43.83 7.31
N SER A 182 -40.54 -44.36 8.53
CA SER A 182 -40.81 -45.77 8.89
C SER A 182 -40.61 -45.97 10.39
#